data_AF-A0AAN7QNE5-F1
#
_entry.id   AF-A0AAN7QNE5-F1
#
_cell.length_a   1.000
_cell.length_b   1.000
_cell.length_c   1.000
_cell.angle_alpha   90.00
_cell.angle_beta   90.00
_cell.angle_gamma   90.00
#
_symmetry.space_group_name_H-M   'P 1'
#
loop_
_entity.id
_entity.type
_entity.pdbx_description
1 polymer ?
#
loop_
_entity_poly.entity_id
_entity_poly.type
_entity_poly.pdbx_seq_one_letter_code
_entity_poly.pdbx_strand_id
1 'polypeptide(L)'
;MDITLRKVMRGQLTKLINNVSEIVISESVDIEEVHVLIARLKETYKNLSAISLNALSTMDSSKWKEECEKNMEYEDRAIAAIARLERFAAKQDPNNQPSSPAGPIDQSISVCRNTATNKMTKEAIVVPI
;
A
#
# COMPACT_ATOMS: atom_id res chain seq x y z
N MET A 1 2.73 -14.30 16.43
CA MET A 1 3.36 -12.95 16.45
C MET A 1 2.97 -12.14 15.23
N ASP A 2 2.98 -12.75 14.04
CA ASP A 2 2.75 -12.08 12.76
C ASP A 2 1.34 -11.43 12.59
N ILE A 3 0.28 -12.10 13.07
CA ILE A 3 -1.11 -11.60 12.95
C ILE A 3 -1.32 -10.27 13.69
N THR A 4 -0.77 -10.13 14.89
CA THR A 4 -0.93 -8.91 15.70
C THR A 4 -0.25 -7.73 15.03
N LEU A 5 0.96 -7.93 14.52
CA LEU A 5 1.72 -6.88 13.84
C LEU A 5 1.01 -6.42 12.56
N ARG A 6 0.47 -7.34 11.74
CA ARG A 6 -0.35 -6.98 10.57
C ARG A 6 -1.59 -6.19 10.94
N LYS A 7 -2.29 -6.56 12.01
CA LYS A 7 -3.46 -5.80 12.51
C LYS A 7 -3.08 -4.38 12.93
N VAL A 8 -1.95 -4.21 13.63
CA VAL A 8 -1.45 -2.89 14.04
C VAL A 8 -1.14 -2.02 12.82
N MET A 9 -0.41 -2.57 11.84
CA MET A 9 -0.04 -1.85 10.62
C MET A 9 -1.28 -1.46 9.79
N ARG A 10 -2.26 -2.35 9.65
CA ARG A 10 -3.57 -2.04 9.04
C ARG A 10 -4.28 -0.92 9.78
N GLY A 11 -4.27 -0.94 11.12
CA GLY A 11 -4.85 0.12 11.94
C GLY A 11 -4.16 1.48 11.74
N GLN A 12 -2.82 1.48 11.66
CA GLN A 12 -2.05 2.69 11.36
C GLN A 12 -2.35 3.23 9.97
N LEU A 13 -2.41 2.36 8.96
CA LEU A 13 -2.72 2.75 7.59
C LEU A 13 -4.14 3.35 7.48
N THR A 14 -5.13 2.74 8.13
CA THR A 14 -6.50 3.28 8.19
C THR A 14 -6.54 4.67 8.83
N LYS A 15 -5.80 4.89 9.93
CA LYS A 15 -5.71 6.22 10.56
C LYS A 15 -5.12 7.24 9.60
N LEU A 16 -4.03 6.90 8.92
CA LEU A 16 -3.40 7.81 7.94
C LEU A 16 -4.34 8.14 6.78
N ILE A 17 -5.09 7.17 6.26
CA ILE A 17 -6.09 7.39 5.19
C ILE A 17 -7.22 8.32 5.66
N ASN A 18 -7.66 8.18 6.90
CA ASN A 18 -8.68 9.07 7.47
C ASN A 18 -8.14 10.50 7.60
N ASN A 19 -6.91 10.66 8.08
CA ASN A 19 -6.25 11.97 8.16
C ASN A 19 -6.13 12.64 6.77
N VAL A 20 -5.88 11.87 5.70
CA VAL A 20 -5.90 12.42 4.33
C VAL A 20 -7.26 13.00 3.98
N SER A 21 -8.33 12.31 4.36
CA SER A 21 -9.69 12.75 4.05
C SER A 21 -10.03 14.06 4.75
N GLU A 22 -9.55 14.24 5.99
CA GLU A 22 -9.68 15.49 6.74
C GLU A 22 -8.85 16.63 6.13
N ILE A 23 -7.62 16.35 5.72
CA ILE A 23 -6.69 17.34 5.16
C ILE A 23 -7.13 17.86 3.80
N VAL A 24 -7.63 16.99 2.93
CA VAL A 24 -8.10 17.40 1.60
C VAL A 24 -9.33 18.32 1.68
N ILE A 25 -10.06 18.31 2.80
CA ILE A 25 -11.21 19.19 3.06
C ILE A 25 -10.77 20.50 3.73
N SER A 26 -9.64 20.51 4.43
CA SER A 26 -9.15 21.69 5.15
C SER A 26 -8.43 22.67 4.22
N GLU A 27 -8.83 23.93 4.26
CA GLU A 27 -8.30 25.00 3.39
C GLU A 27 -6.93 25.54 3.83
N SER A 28 -6.48 25.21 5.05
CA SER A 28 -5.30 25.84 5.69
C SER A 28 -4.15 24.88 6.01
N VAL A 29 -4.07 23.74 5.32
CA VAL A 29 -3.05 22.72 5.61
C VAL A 29 -1.70 23.09 5.00
N ASP A 30 -0.65 22.97 5.80
CA ASP A 30 0.73 23.15 5.39
C ASP A 30 1.16 22.06 4.39
N ILE A 31 1.79 22.48 3.28
CA ILE A 31 2.30 21.60 2.23
C ILE A 31 3.39 20.67 2.80
N GLU A 32 4.16 21.12 3.79
CA GLU A 32 5.17 20.27 4.42
C GLU A 32 4.52 19.11 5.20
N GLU A 33 3.41 19.35 5.89
CA GLU A 33 2.61 18.30 6.54
C GLU A 33 2.03 17.30 5.53
N VAL A 34 1.60 17.79 4.36
CA VAL A 34 1.13 16.94 3.25
C VAL A 34 2.24 16.01 2.77
N HIS A 35 3.46 16.51 2.57
CA HIS A 35 4.60 15.70 2.16
C HIS A 35 4.98 14.65 3.23
N VAL A 36 4.98 15.03 4.51
CA VAL A 36 5.23 14.10 5.63
C VAL A 36 4.19 12.98 5.65
N LEU A 37 2.92 13.28 5.38
CA LEU A 37 1.86 12.27 5.33
C LEU A 37 1.99 11.33 4.13
N ILE A 38 2.37 11.84 2.96
CA ILE A 38 2.68 10.99 1.79
C ILE A 38 3.82 10.01 2.13
N ALA A 39 4.90 10.50 2.72
CA ALA A 39 6.03 9.67 3.12
C ALA A 39 5.60 8.60 4.14
N ARG A 40 4.82 8.98 5.16
CA ARG A 40 4.27 8.03 6.15
C ARG A 40 3.35 6.98 5.55
N LEU A 41 2.50 7.34 4.60
CA LEU A 41 1.63 6.39 3.89
C LEU A 41 2.45 5.37 3.09
N LYS A 42 3.43 5.86 2.32
CA LYS A 42 4.33 5.00 1.52
C LYS A 42 5.10 4.02 2.41
N GLU A 43 5.68 4.50 3.50
CA GLU A 43 6.46 3.67 4.44
C GLU A 43 5.59 2.66 5.18
N THR A 44 4.42 3.07 5.69
CA THR A 44 3.50 2.18 6.42
C THR A 44 2.96 1.08 5.52
N TYR A 45 2.61 1.42 4.27
CA TYR A 45 2.18 0.44 3.28
C TYR A 45 3.30 -0.55 2.93
N LYS A 46 4.53 -0.06 2.69
CA LYS A 46 5.69 -0.91 2.42
C LYS A 46 5.95 -1.90 3.56
N ASN A 47 5.87 -1.43 4.80
CA ASN A 47 6.04 -2.27 5.98
C ASN A 47 4.92 -3.32 6.10
N LEU A 48 3.66 -2.94 5.87
CA LEU A 48 2.55 -3.88 5.84
C LEU A 48 2.75 -4.96 4.77
N SER A 49 3.21 -4.59 3.57
CA SER A 49 3.49 -5.52 2.48
C SER A 49 4.60 -6.52 2.84
N ALA A 50 5.71 -6.03 3.43
CA ALA A 50 6.82 -6.88 3.86
C ALA A 50 6.42 -7.86 4.97
N ILE A 51 5.65 -7.40 5.97
CA ILE A 51 5.15 -8.25 7.05
C ILE A 51 4.16 -9.28 6.49
N SER A 52 3.24 -8.85 5.61
CA SER A 52 2.31 -9.75 4.94
C SER A 52 3.05 -10.83 4.17
N LEU A 53 4.10 -10.50 3.40
CA LEU A 53 4.93 -11.45 2.66
C LEU A 53 5.56 -12.51 3.56
N ASN A 54 6.19 -12.07 4.65
CA ASN A 54 6.81 -12.98 5.61
C ASN A 54 5.78 -13.93 6.21
N ALA A 55 4.57 -13.44 6.50
CA ALA A 55 3.48 -14.25 7.00
C ALA A 55 3.00 -15.32 6.02
N LEU A 56 3.03 -15.06 4.72
CA LEU A 56 2.57 -16.01 3.69
C LEU A 56 3.38 -17.32 3.72
N SER A 57 4.65 -17.27 4.14
CA SER A 57 5.52 -18.45 4.23
C SER A 57 5.10 -19.46 5.29
N THR A 58 4.31 -19.02 6.28
CA THR A 58 3.88 -19.84 7.43
C THR A 58 2.36 -20.01 7.50
N MET A 59 1.63 -19.43 6.54
CA MET A 59 0.17 -19.41 6.54
C MET A 59 -0.40 -20.56 5.70
N ASP A 60 -1.51 -21.13 6.19
CA ASP A 60 -2.27 -22.13 5.45
C ASP A 60 -2.80 -21.55 4.12
N SER A 61 -2.81 -22.37 3.06
CA SER A 61 -3.19 -21.97 1.71
C SER A 61 -4.63 -21.46 1.62
N SER A 62 -5.51 -21.99 2.48
CA SER A 62 -6.91 -21.56 2.61
C SER A 62 -7.06 -20.10 3.04
N LYS A 63 -6.15 -19.59 3.89
CA LYS A 63 -6.15 -18.21 4.40
C LYS A 63 -5.29 -17.27 3.57
N TRP A 64 -4.45 -17.83 2.71
CA TRP A 64 -3.54 -17.09 1.85
C TRP A 64 -4.28 -16.17 0.87
N LYS A 65 -5.35 -16.69 0.24
CA LYS A 65 -6.16 -15.92 -0.70
C LYS A 65 -6.84 -14.72 -0.03
N GLU A 66 -7.51 -14.96 1.10
CA GLU A 66 -8.18 -13.92 1.87
C GLU A 66 -7.21 -12.83 2.34
N GLU A 67 -6.01 -13.23 2.77
CA GLU A 67 -5.02 -12.26 3.26
C GLU A 67 -4.38 -11.45 2.13
N CYS A 68 -4.20 -12.06 0.96
CA CYS A 68 -3.79 -11.37 -0.26
C CYS A 68 -4.85 -10.36 -0.73
N GLU A 69 -6.13 -10.75 -0.75
CA GLU A 69 -7.24 -9.85 -1.09
C GLU A 69 -7.28 -8.63 -0.18
N LYS A 70 -7.21 -8.85 1.15
CA LYS A 70 -7.13 -7.74 2.10
C LYS A 70 -5.93 -6.84 1.85
N ASN A 71 -4.76 -7.41 1.58
CA ASN A 71 -3.55 -6.62 1.34
C ASN A 71 -3.68 -5.74 0.07
N MET A 72 -4.30 -6.25 -0.99
CA MET A 72 -4.63 -5.48 -2.21
C MET A 72 -5.63 -4.36 -1.93
N GLU A 73 -6.67 -4.60 -1.12
CA GLU A 73 -7.61 -3.52 -0.74
C GLU A 73 -6.92 -2.37 0.00
N TYR A 74 -5.98 -2.69 0.91
CA TYR A 74 -5.19 -1.67 1.61
C TYR A 74 -4.19 -0.96 0.69
N GLU A 75 -3.63 -1.66 -0.29
CA GLU A 75 -2.79 -1.07 -1.36
C GLU A 75 -3.58 -0.04 -2.17
N ASP A 76 -4.73 -0.43 -2.72
CA ASP A 76 -5.56 0.45 -3.54
C ASP A 76 -6.00 1.70 -2.76
N ARG A 77 -6.36 1.53 -1.47
CA ARG A 77 -6.72 2.63 -0.59
C ARG A 77 -5.54 3.57 -0.31
N ALA A 78 -4.35 3.03 -0.08
CA ALA A 78 -3.14 3.82 0.15
C ALA A 78 -2.75 4.61 -1.11
N ILE A 79 -2.79 3.97 -2.29
CA ILE A 79 -2.53 4.61 -3.58
C ILE A 79 -3.52 5.74 -3.83
N ALA A 80 -4.82 5.49 -3.62
CA ALA A 80 -5.85 6.51 -3.78
C ALA A 80 -5.63 7.70 -2.83
N ALA A 81 -5.23 7.46 -1.58
CA ALA A 81 -4.94 8.51 -0.61
C ALA A 81 -3.70 9.33 -0.99
N ILE A 82 -2.61 8.68 -1.39
CA ILE A 82 -1.39 9.33 -1.88
C ILE A 82 -1.69 10.21 -3.10
N ALA A 83 -2.42 9.67 -4.10
CA ALA A 83 -2.77 10.42 -5.29
C ALA A 83 -3.64 11.66 -4.99
N ARG A 84 -4.50 11.59 -3.96
CA ARG A 84 -5.28 12.76 -3.50
C ARG A 84 -4.38 13.83 -2.87
N LEU A 85 -3.44 13.43 -2.01
CA LEU A 85 -2.49 14.35 -1.38
C LEU A 85 -1.55 14.99 -2.41
N GLU A 86 -1.01 14.21 -3.35
CA GLU A 86 -0.14 14.71 -4.42
C GLU A 86 -0.88 15.73 -5.30
N ARG A 87 -2.16 15.48 -5.62
CA ARG A 87 -3.00 16.45 -6.34
C ARG A 87 -3.31 17.70 -5.51
N PHE A 88 -3.48 17.57 -4.19
CA PHE A 88 -3.71 18.70 -3.29
C PHE A 88 -2.46 19.58 -3.22
N ALA A 89 -1.28 18.99 -3.00
CA ALA A 89 0.00 19.70 -2.99
C ALA A 89 0.25 20.44 -4.31
N ALA A 90 0.03 19.80 -5.46
CA ALA A 90 0.20 20.42 -6.77
C ALA A 90 -0.77 21.58 -7.05
N LYS A 91 -1.94 21.62 -6.39
CA LYS A 91 -2.88 22.76 -6.49
C LYS A 91 -2.47 23.93 -5.60
N GLN A 92 -1.89 23.65 -4.44
CA GLN A 92 -1.43 24.64 -3.46
C GLN A 92 -0.11 25.29 -3.90
N ASP A 93 0.75 24.57 -4.64
CA ASP A 93 1.99 25.09 -5.20
C ASP A 93 2.12 24.78 -6.71
N PRO A 94 1.61 25.66 -7.59
CA PRO A 94 1.68 25.47 -9.04
C PRO A 94 3.10 25.64 -9.62
N ASN A 95 4.07 26.16 -8.84
CA ASN A 95 5.47 26.28 -9.27
C ASN A 95 6.31 25.06 -8.88
N ASN A 96 5.86 24.28 -7.90
CA ASN A 96 6.44 22.99 -7.53
C ASN A 96 5.72 21.88 -8.31
N GLN A 97 5.79 21.98 -9.64
CA GLN A 97 5.37 20.88 -10.52
C GLN A 97 6.10 19.60 -10.08
N PRO A 98 5.40 18.47 -9.90
CA PRO A 98 6.07 17.19 -9.75
C PRO A 98 6.91 16.98 -11.02
N SER A 99 8.22 17.06 -10.87
CA SER A 99 9.15 16.69 -11.93
C SER A 99 8.89 15.22 -12.27
N SER A 100 8.25 15.00 -13.41
CA SER A 100 7.73 13.73 -13.94
C SER A 100 6.41 13.21 -13.36
N PRO A 101 5.53 12.66 -14.22
CA PRO A 101 4.48 11.77 -13.75
C PRO A 101 5.16 10.64 -13.02
N ALA A 102 4.64 10.29 -11.83
CA ALA A 102 5.09 9.18 -11.00
C ALA A 102 5.84 8.15 -11.85
N GLY A 103 7.18 8.14 -11.71
CA GLY A 103 7.97 7.00 -12.17
C GLY A 103 7.25 5.76 -11.66
N PRO A 104 7.13 4.71 -12.50
CA PRO A 104 6.21 3.61 -12.26
C PRO A 104 6.29 3.22 -10.80
N ILE A 105 5.16 3.34 -10.08
CA ILE A 105 5.04 2.85 -8.70
C ILE A 105 5.68 1.49 -8.75
N ASP A 106 6.78 1.33 -8.01
CA ASP A 106 7.67 0.19 -8.13
C ASP A 106 6.81 -1.08 -8.11
N GLN A 107 6.62 -1.69 -9.29
CA GLN A 107 5.72 -2.84 -9.46
C GLN A 107 6.23 -4.05 -8.67
N SER A 108 7.45 -3.95 -8.15
CA SER A 108 8.06 -4.86 -7.18
C SER A 108 7.32 -4.90 -5.82
N ILE A 109 6.49 -3.89 -5.49
CA ILE A 109 5.82 -3.83 -4.18
C ILE A 109 4.51 -4.63 -4.15
N SER A 110 3.94 -4.98 -5.32
CA SER A 110 2.73 -5.81 -5.40
C SER A 110 3.06 -7.30 -5.15
N VAL A 111 3.35 -7.59 -3.89
CA VAL A 111 3.69 -8.91 -3.36
C VAL A 111 2.59 -9.93 -3.68
N CYS A 112 1.32 -9.53 -3.58
CA CYS A 112 0.19 -10.44 -3.82
C CYS A 112 0.03 -10.79 -5.30
N ARG A 113 0.22 -9.83 -6.23
CA ARG A 113 0.22 -10.14 -7.67
C ARG A 113 1.34 -11.11 -8.02
N ASN A 114 2.57 -10.79 -7.65
CA ASN A 114 3.74 -11.58 -8.08
C ASN A 114 3.82 -12.97 -7.41
N THR A 115 3.36 -13.09 -6.16
CA THR A 115 3.36 -14.39 -5.46
C THR A 115 2.18 -15.28 -5.91
N ALA A 116 1.01 -14.71 -6.20
CA ALA A 116 -0.12 -15.45 -6.80
C ALA A 116 0.27 -16.07 -8.15
N THR A 117 0.95 -15.31 -9.01
CA THR A 117 1.42 -15.82 -10.31
C THR A 117 2.41 -16.97 -10.13
N ASN A 118 3.42 -16.80 -9.26
CA ASN A 118 4.47 -17.82 -9.03
C ASN A 118 3.97 -19.11 -8.36
N LYS A 119 2.99 -19.03 -7.45
CA LYS A 119 2.44 -20.22 -6.78
C LYS A 119 1.53 -21.02 -7.71
N MET A 120 0.71 -20.36 -8.53
CA MET A 120 -0.08 -21.01 -9.58
C MET A 120 0.78 -21.72 -10.62
N THR A 121 1.96 -21.18 -10.95
CA THR A 121 2.88 -21.87 -11.88
C THR A 121 3.50 -23.12 -11.26
N LYS A 122 3.81 -23.11 -9.96
CA LYS A 122 4.40 -24.27 -9.28
C LYS A 122 3.40 -25.42 -9.10
N GLU A 123 2.13 -25.12 -8.84
CA GLU A 123 1.09 -26.15 -8.72
C GLU A 123 0.70 -26.77 -10.08
N ALA A 124 0.87 -26.04 -11.19
CA ALA A 124 0.60 -26.54 -12.54
C ALA A 124 1.71 -27.47 -13.11
N ILE A 125 2.90 -27.51 -12.50
CA ILE A 125 4.06 -28.29 -12.99
C ILE A 125 4.11 -29.72 -12.40
N VAL A 126 3.22 -30.07 -11.47
CA VAL A 126 3.08 -31.46 -11.01
C VAL A 126 2.09 -32.20 -11.91
N VAL A 127 2.49 -32.43 -13.16
CA VAL A 127 1.87 -33.47 -13.99
C VAL A 127 2.60 -34.77 -13.64
N PRO A 128 1.90 -35.82 -13.16
CA PRO A 128 2.55 -37.11 -12.91
C PRO A 128 2.94 -37.73 -14.25
N ILE A 129 4.21 -38.14 -14.36
CA ILE A 129 4.70 -39.05 -15.41
C ILE A 129 4.37 -40.48 -14.98
#